data_AF-X1T3E7-F1
#
_entry.id   AF-X1T3E7-F1
#
_cell.length_a   1.000
_cell.length_b   1.000
_cell.length_c   1.000
_cell.angle_alpha   90.00
_cell.angle_beta   90.00
_cell.angle_gamma   90.00
#
_symmetry.space_group_name_H-M   'P 1'
#
loop_
_entity.id
_entity.type
_entity.pdbx_description
1 polymer ?
#
loop_
_entity_poly.entity_id
_entity_poly.type
_entity_poly.pdbx_seq_one_letter_code
_entity_poly.pdbx_strand_id
1 'polypeptide(L)'
;RFFPEPTHSFYELVLEEEPVLIVTAAEDAALSYTAKAQQELNKLSYSDVEYASLNELLTKAKNQYNIGFMAQWDGVILESDSGANPSLQTQSEWLKKYCDALNAYAKSQAISLQVYNALVPVPTKLSELRHYNAP
;
A
#
# COMPACT_ATOMS: atom_id res chain seq x y z
N ARG A 1 13.56 17.05 17.72
CA ARG A 1 13.84 15.89 16.83
C ARG A 1 12.84 14.81 17.20
N PHE A 2 11.75 14.69 16.45
CA PHE A 2 10.79 13.61 16.62
C PHE A 2 11.43 12.36 16.01
N PHE A 3 11.82 11.40 16.84
CA PHE A 3 12.22 10.08 16.34
C PHE A 3 10.93 9.26 16.26
N PRO A 4 10.59 8.68 15.11
CA PRO A 4 9.43 7.81 15.03
C PRO A 4 9.66 6.61 15.97
N GLU A 5 8.76 6.45 16.94
CA GLU A 5 8.57 5.22 17.71
C GLU A 5 8.52 4.01 16.75
N PRO A 6 8.90 2.79 17.17
CA PRO A 6 8.89 1.61 16.31
C PRO A 6 7.50 1.42 15.70
N THR A 7 7.40 1.68 14.40
CA THR A 7 6.13 1.61 13.69
C THR A 7 5.72 0.16 13.51
N HIS A 8 4.63 -0.24 14.17
CA HIS A 8 3.93 -1.48 13.88
C HIS A 8 3.23 -1.34 12.52
N SER A 9 3.98 -1.52 11.43
CA SER A 9 3.43 -1.56 10.07
C SER A 9 2.99 -2.98 9.74
N PHE A 10 1.68 -3.22 9.85
CA PHE A 10 1.03 -4.40 9.29
C PHE A 10 0.64 -4.09 7.84
N TYR A 11 0.63 -5.11 6.99
CA TYR A 11 0.08 -5.00 5.63
C TYR A 11 -1.02 -6.04 5.51
N GLU A 12 -2.06 -5.70 4.76
CA GLU A 12 -3.22 -6.56 4.56
C GLU A 12 -3.00 -7.40 3.29
N LEU A 13 -3.20 -8.70 3.44
CA LEU A 13 -3.25 -9.65 2.33
C LEU A 13 -4.57 -10.41 2.38
N VAL A 14 -5.29 -10.38 1.27
CA VAL A 14 -6.47 -11.20 1.04
C VAL A 14 -6.04 -12.39 0.18
N LEU A 15 -6.42 -13.60 0.60
CA LEU A 15 -6.15 -14.82 -0.17
C LEU A 15 -7.31 -15.06 -1.13
N GLU A 16 -6.99 -15.25 -2.39
CA GLU A 16 -7.93 -15.48 -3.48
C GLU A 16 -7.45 -16.66 -4.34
N GLU A 17 -8.36 -17.22 -5.14
CA GLU A 17 -8.06 -18.37 -6.01
C GLU A 17 -7.21 -17.96 -7.22
N GLU A 18 -7.40 -16.74 -7.73
CA GLU A 18 -6.67 -16.23 -8.88
C GLU A 18 -5.58 -15.23 -8.45
N PRO A 19 -4.33 -15.37 -8.94
CA PRO A 19 -3.23 -14.48 -8.56
C PRO A 19 -3.52 -12.99 -8.79
N VAL A 20 -4.24 -12.65 -9.87
CA VAL A 20 -4.62 -11.28 -10.18
C VAL A 20 -5.52 -10.69 -9.08
N LEU A 21 -6.44 -11.48 -8.52
CA LEU A 21 -7.36 -11.03 -7.46
C LEU A 21 -6.61 -10.75 -6.15
N ILE A 22 -5.58 -11.55 -5.82
CA ILE A 22 -4.70 -11.29 -4.67
C ILE A 22 -4.02 -9.92 -4.82
N VAL A 23 -3.51 -9.63 -6.02
CA VAL A 23 -2.81 -8.37 -6.31
C VAL A 23 -3.79 -7.20 -6.29
N THR A 24 -4.99 -7.34 -6.85
CA THR A 24 -6.05 -6.31 -6.81
C THR A 24 -6.48 -5.99 -5.38
N ALA A 25 -6.63 -7.00 -4.51
CA ALA A 25 -6.95 -6.73 -3.11
C ALA A 25 -5.82 -5.95 -2.39
N ALA A 26 -4.56 -6.25 -2.71
CA ALA A 26 -3.42 -5.51 -2.17
C ALA A 26 -3.33 -4.07 -2.71
N GLU A 27 -3.72 -3.86 -3.97
CA GLU A 27 -3.88 -2.54 -4.60
C GLU A 27 -4.92 -1.70 -3.85
N ASP A 28 -6.11 -2.25 -3.64
CA ASP A 28 -7.22 -1.57 -2.96
C ASP A 28 -6.82 -1.15 -1.54
N ALA A 29 -6.17 -2.06 -0.80
CA ALA A 29 -5.64 -1.75 0.53
C ALA A 29 -4.57 -0.64 0.49
N ALA A 30 -3.64 -0.69 -0.47
CA ALA A 30 -2.62 0.36 -0.66
C ALA A 30 -3.23 1.72 -1.00
N LEU A 31 -4.24 1.75 -1.87
CA LEU A 31 -4.97 2.96 -2.21
C LEU A 31 -5.69 3.54 -0.99
N SER A 32 -6.40 2.69 -0.24
CA SER A 32 -7.11 3.08 0.98
C SER A 32 -6.17 3.69 2.03
N TYR A 33 -5.06 3.03 2.37
CA TYR A 33 -4.10 3.57 3.33
C TYR A 33 -3.44 4.87 2.86
N THR A 34 -3.11 4.95 1.56
CA THR A 34 -2.54 6.18 0.98
C THR A 34 -3.52 7.33 1.04
N ALA A 35 -4.81 7.08 0.78
CA ALA A 35 -5.87 8.08 0.89
C ALA A 35 -6.06 8.56 2.33
N LYS A 36 -6.09 7.63 3.31
CA LYS A 36 -6.17 7.95 4.75
C LYS A 36 -4.98 8.82 5.19
N ALA A 37 -3.75 8.41 4.85
CA ALA A 37 -2.55 9.17 5.18
C ALA A 37 -2.56 10.58 4.56
N GLN A 38 -2.97 10.70 3.29
CA GLN A 38 -3.10 12.00 2.62
C GLN A 38 -4.15 12.88 3.26
N GLN A 39 -5.30 12.31 3.64
CA GLN A 39 -6.38 13.05 4.28
C GLN A 39 -5.90 13.66 5.60
N GLU A 40 -5.18 12.89 6.43
CA GLU A 40 -4.62 13.42 7.68
C GLU A 40 -3.56 14.49 7.43
N LEU A 41 -2.67 14.27 6.45
CA LEU A 41 -1.63 15.25 6.11
C LEU A 41 -2.22 16.57 5.60
N ASN A 42 -3.33 16.51 4.85
CA ASN A 42 -4.03 17.68 4.33
C ASN A 42 -4.73 18.54 5.41
N LYS A 43 -4.90 18.01 6.63
CA LYS A 43 -5.43 18.80 7.75
C LYS A 43 -4.40 19.78 8.32
N LEU A 44 -3.13 19.61 7.95
CA LEU A 44 -2.02 20.44 8.42
C LEU A 44 -1.84 21.65 7.49
N SER A 45 -1.33 22.76 8.05
CA SER A 45 -0.97 23.90 7.22
C SER A 45 0.32 23.61 6.45
N TYR A 46 0.31 23.77 5.13
CA TYR A 46 1.49 23.54 4.26
C TYR A 46 2.67 24.47 4.53
N SER A 47 2.52 25.45 5.43
CA SER A 47 3.60 26.31 5.93
C SER A 47 4.45 25.68 7.04
N ASP A 48 4.03 24.56 7.62
CA ASP A 48 4.75 23.90 8.71
C ASP A 48 5.86 23.00 8.16
N VAL A 49 7.08 23.53 8.14
CA VAL A 49 8.32 22.84 7.73
C VAL A 49 8.53 21.52 8.48
N GLU A 50 7.96 21.38 9.68
CA GLU A 50 8.10 20.20 10.53
C GLU A 50 7.52 18.92 9.90
N TYR A 51 6.57 19.03 8.97
CA TYR A 51 5.91 17.89 8.32
C TYR A 51 6.45 17.56 6.92
N ALA A 52 7.50 18.24 6.47
CA ALA A 52 8.11 17.98 5.15
C ALA A 52 8.54 16.51 4.99
N SER A 53 9.07 15.91 6.05
CA SER A 53 9.48 14.49 6.06
C SER A 53 8.29 13.53 5.89
N LEU A 54 7.11 13.86 6.43
CA LEU A 54 5.90 13.05 6.24
C LEU A 54 5.37 13.16 4.81
N ASN A 55 5.47 14.34 4.21
CA ASN A 55 5.13 14.53 2.80
C ASN A 55 6.06 13.75 1.86
N GLU A 56 7.36 13.69 2.17
CA GLU A 56 8.33 12.86 1.45
C GLU A 56 8.00 11.36 1.57
N LEU A 57 7.67 10.89 2.78
CA LEU A 57 7.23 9.51 3.00
C LEU A 57 5.96 9.18 2.23
N LEU A 58 4.95 10.06 2.25
CA LEU A 58 3.72 9.87 1.49
C LEU A 58 3.98 9.86 -0.02
N THR A 59 4.89 10.69 -0.50
CA THR A 59 5.35 10.67 -1.90
C THR A 59 6.01 9.33 -2.23
N LYS A 60 6.85 8.80 -1.33
CA LYS A 60 7.47 7.48 -1.49
C LYS A 60 6.42 6.36 -1.51
N ALA A 61 5.38 6.43 -0.69
CA ALA A 61 4.28 5.46 -0.69
C ALA A 61 3.52 5.45 -2.02
N LYS A 62 3.21 6.64 -2.57
CA LYS A 62 2.57 6.78 -3.89
C LYS A 62 3.45 6.25 -5.02
N ASN A 63 4.76 6.48 -4.95
CA ASN A 63 5.70 5.91 -5.92
C ASN A 63 5.72 4.38 -5.87
N GLN A 64 5.67 3.78 -4.68
CA GLN A 64 5.54 2.32 -4.56
C GLN A 64 4.20 1.82 -5.10
N TYR A 65 3.10 2.53 -4.85
CA TYR A 65 1.80 2.20 -5.46
C TYR A 65 1.88 2.19 -6.99
N ASN A 66 2.46 3.23 -7.60
CA ASN A 66 2.63 3.31 -9.06
C ASN A 66 3.52 2.18 -9.61
N ILE A 67 4.58 1.79 -8.90
CA ILE A 67 5.40 0.63 -9.28
C ILE A 67 4.55 -0.65 -9.24
N GLY A 68 3.72 -0.82 -8.21
CA GLY A 68 2.80 -1.95 -8.09
C GLY A 68 1.82 -2.02 -9.25
N PHE A 69 1.19 -0.89 -9.57
CA PHE A 69 0.24 -0.76 -10.67
C PHE A 69 0.88 -1.14 -12.02
N MET A 70 2.08 -0.64 -12.30
CA MET A 70 2.78 -0.97 -13.54
C MET A 70 3.14 -2.46 -13.62
N ALA A 71 3.61 -3.05 -12.51
CA ALA A 71 3.93 -4.48 -12.47
C ALA A 71 2.69 -5.36 -12.61
N GLN A 72 1.56 -4.99 -11.99
CA GLN A 72 0.28 -5.68 -12.16
C GLN A 72 -0.17 -5.63 -13.62
N TRP A 73 -0.08 -4.46 -14.26
CA TRP A 73 -0.45 -4.32 -15.67
C TRP A 73 0.45 -5.17 -16.58
N ASP A 74 1.76 -5.16 -16.37
CA ASP A 74 2.67 -6.05 -17.08
C ASP A 74 2.25 -7.54 -16.91
N GLY A 75 1.85 -7.94 -15.70
CA GLY A 75 1.36 -9.28 -15.40
C GLY A 75 0.09 -9.64 -16.18
N VAL A 76 -0.92 -8.77 -16.15
CA VAL A 76 -2.21 -9.01 -16.85
C VAL A 76 -2.02 -9.07 -18.36
N ILE A 77 -1.16 -8.22 -18.94
CA ILE A 77 -0.84 -8.27 -20.38
C ILE A 77 -0.18 -9.60 -20.73
N LEU A 78 0.84 -9.99 -19.99
CA LEU A 78 1.55 -11.26 -20.23
C LEU A 78 0.63 -12.47 -20.07
N GLU A 79 -0.23 -12.48 -19.05
CA GLU A 79 -1.22 -13.54 -18.84
C GLU A 79 -2.21 -13.61 -20.01
N SER A 80 -2.76 -12.47 -20.43
CA SER A 80 -3.73 -12.38 -21.52
C SER A 80 -3.15 -12.83 -22.87
N ASP A 81 -1.91 -12.45 -23.16
CA ASP A 81 -1.22 -12.79 -24.42
C ASP A 81 -0.80 -14.27 -24.48
N SER A 82 -0.78 -14.97 -23.35
CA SER A 82 -0.24 -16.32 -23.24
C SER A 82 -1.19 -17.44 -23.73
N GLY A 83 -2.47 -17.10 -23.96
CA GLY A 83 -3.48 -18.02 -24.48
C GLY A 83 -3.95 -19.08 -23.45
N ALA A 84 -4.74 -20.06 -23.92
CA ALA A 84 -5.44 -20.99 -23.02
C ALA A 84 -4.55 -22.05 -22.34
N ASN A 85 -3.31 -22.24 -22.79
CA ASN A 85 -2.42 -23.27 -22.24
C ASN A 85 -0.95 -22.81 -22.30
N PRO A 86 -0.59 -21.79 -21.51
CA PRO A 86 0.72 -21.19 -21.56
C PRO A 86 1.81 -22.14 -21.06
N SER A 87 3.01 -22.02 -21.62
CA SER A 87 4.17 -22.76 -21.12
C SER A 87 4.44 -22.43 -19.64
N LEU A 88 5.06 -23.35 -18.89
CA LEU A 88 5.45 -23.10 -17.50
C LEU A 88 6.36 -21.87 -17.36
N GLN A 89 7.18 -21.58 -18.38
CA GLN A 89 8.03 -20.40 -18.41
C GLN A 89 7.18 -19.12 -18.47
N THR A 90 6.22 -19.06 -19.39
CA THR A 90 5.30 -17.92 -19.53
C THR A 90 4.47 -17.72 -18.27
N GLN A 91 4.00 -18.82 -17.65
CA GLN A 91 3.30 -18.78 -16.36
C GLN A 91 4.16 -18.16 -15.25
N SER A 92 5.42 -18.58 -15.16
CA SER A 92 6.36 -18.05 -14.18
C SER A 92 6.64 -16.55 -14.38
N GLU A 93 6.62 -16.07 -15.62
CA GLU A 93 6.89 -14.67 -15.95
C GLU A 93 5.78 -13.74 -15.47
N TRP A 94 4.51 -14.03 -15.76
CA TRP A 94 3.41 -13.18 -15.28
C TRP A 94 3.18 -13.33 -13.76
N LEU A 95 3.38 -14.53 -13.18
CA LEU A 95 3.35 -14.71 -11.72
C LEU A 95 4.42 -13.87 -11.02
N LYS A 96 5.61 -13.78 -11.61
CA LYS A 96 6.68 -12.92 -11.09
C LYS A 96 6.26 -11.45 -11.09
N LYS A 97 5.59 -10.99 -12.15
CA LYS A 97 5.05 -9.62 -12.22
C LYS A 97 4.01 -9.36 -11.13
N TYR A 98 3.13 -10.32 -10.86
CA TYR A 98 2.20 -10.25 -9.74
C TYR A 98 2.91 -10.22 -8.38
N CYS A 99 3.97 -11.01 -8.17
CA CYS A 99 4.80 -10.93 -6.96
C CYS A 99 5.48 -9.55 -6.81
N ASP A 100 6.00 -8.99 -7.89
CA ASP A 100 6.61 -7.65 -7.89
C ASP A 100 5.57 -6.58 -7.53
N ALA A 101 4.36 -6.69 -8.08
CA ALA A 101 3.23 -5.81 -7.76
C ALA A 101 2.84 -5.90 -6.28
N LEU A 102 2.65 -7.13 -5.77
CA LEU A 102 2.29 -7.39 -4.39
C LEU A 102 3.31 -6.78 -3.40
N ASN A 103 4.60 -6.97 -3.69
CA ASN A 103 5.68 -6.39 -2.88
C ASN A 103 5.66 -4.86 -2.88
N ALA A 104 5.36 -4.24 -4.01
CA ALA A 104 5.29 -2.80 -4.13
C ALA A 104 4.06 -2.24 -3.39
N TYR A 105 2.90 -2.89 -3.51
CA TYR A 105 1.71 -2.51 -2.74
C TYR A 105 1.91 -2.68 -1.24
N ALA A 106 2.48 -3.79 -0.78
CA ALA A 106 2.78 -3.99 0.65
C ALA A 106 3.71 -2.89 1.20
N LYS A 107 4.72 -2.46 0.43
CA LYS A 107 5.56 -1.30 0.80
C LYS A 107 4.77 0.00 0.84
N SER A 108 3.87 0.22 -0.12
CA SER A 108 3.00 1.39 -0.14
C SER A 108 2.11 1.44 1.10
N GLN A 109 1.43 0.33 1.43
CA GLN A 109 0.62 0.19 2.65
C GLN A 109 1.45 0.51 3.91
N ALA A 110 2.62 -0.12 4.05
CA ALA A 110 3.47 0.07 5.22
C ALA A 110 3.93 1.52 5.40
N ILE A 111 4.36 2.19 4.32
CA ILE A 111 4.82 3.58 4.38
C ILE A 111 3.63 4.53 4.63
N SER A 112 2.49 4.29 3.99
CA SER A 112 1.28 5.08 4.24
C SER A 112 0.80 4.96 5.68
N LEU A 113 0.85 3.75 6.26
CA LEU A 113 0.56 3.53 7.68
C LEU A 113 1.56 4.22 8.61
N GLN A 114 2.85 4.30 8.24
CA GLN A 114 3.82 5.08 9.01
C GLN A 114 3.44 6.57 9.04
N VAL A 115 3.04 7.13 7.89
CA VAL A 115 2.57 8.52 7.82
C VAL A 115 1.30 8.70 8.64
N TYR A 116 0.32 7.82 8.48
CA TYR A 116 -0.95 7.88 9.21
C TYR A 116 -0.72 7.81 10.73
N ASN A 117 0.05 6.85 11.22
CA ASN A 117 0.31 6.65 12.65
C ASN A 117 1.12 7.80 13.27
N ALA A 118 1.93 8.51 12.48
CA ALA A 118 2.62 9.71 12.95
C ALA A 118 1.66 10.89 13.16
N LEU A 119 0.53 10.91 12.44
CA LEU A 119 -0.47 11.99 12.49
C LEU A 119 -1.65 11.66 13.39
N VAL A 120 -2.02 10.39 13.48
CA VAL A 120 -3.12 9.87 14.29
C VAL A 120 -2.53 8.94 15.33
N PRO A 121 -2.30 9.43 16.57
CA PRO A 121 -1.76 8.60 17.64
C PRO A 121 -2.71 7.44 17.94
N VAL A 122 -2.12 6.30 18.28
CA VAL A 122 -2.86 5.09 18.65
C VAL A 122 -3.76 5.39 19.85
N PRO A 123 -5.04 4.99 19.80
CA PRO A 123 -5.96 5.06 20.94
C PRO A 123 -5.30 4.56 22.22
N THR A 124 -5.17 5.43 23.22
CA THR A 124 -4.58 5.04 24.52
C THR A 124 -5.66 4.56 25.49
N LYS A 125 -6.94 4.72 25.14
CA LYS A 125 -8.09 4.29 25.94
C LYS A 125 -9.02 3.40 25.13
N LEU A 126 -9.63 2.43 25.84
CA LEU A 126 -10.56 1.47 25.23
C LEU A 126 -11.77 2.13 24.53
N SER A 127 -12.17 3.32 24.99
CA SER A 127 -13.26 4.12 24.40
C SER A 127 -12.90 4.71 23.02
N GLU A 128 -11.62 4.93 22.76
CA GLU A 128 -11.11 5.53 21.51
C GLU A 128 -10.98 4.47 20.41
N LEU A 129 -10.90 3.17 20.75
CA LEU A 129 -10.88 2.05 19.78
C LEU A 129 -12.14 1.95 18.92
N ARG A 130 -13.29 2.40 19.41
CA ARG A 130 -14.57 2.34 18.66
C ARG A 130 -14.59 3.27 17.43
N HIS A 131 -13.77 4.32 17.44
CA HIS A 131 -13.63 5.23 16.30
C HIS A 131 -12.48 4.85 15.36
N TYR A 132 -11.58 3.98 15.82
CA TYR A 132 -10.40 3.54 15.06
C TYR A 132 -10.70 2.34 14.13
N ASN A 133 -11.68 1.50 14.51
CA ASN A 133 -12.06 0.28 13.79
C ASN A 133 -13.32 0.43 12.91
N ALA A 134 -13.69 1.64 12.50
CA ALA A 134 -14.81 1.79 11.57
C ALA A 134 -14.35 1.36 10.15
N PRO A 135 -14.97 0.32 9.55
CA PRO A 135 -14.63 -0.18 8.23
C PRO A 135 -14.80 0.90 7.14
#